data_AF-A0ABD0RXD5-F1
#
_entry.id   AF-A0ABD0RXD5-F1
#
_cell.length_a   1.000
_cell.length_b   1.000
_cell.length_c   1.000
_cell.angle_alpha   90.00
_cell.angle_beta   90.00
_cell.angle_gamma   90.00
#
_symmetry.space_group_name_H-M   'P 1'
#
loop_
_entity.id
_entity.type
_entity.pdbx_description
1 polymer ?
#
loop_
_entity_poly.entity_id
_entity_poly.type
_entity_poly.pdbx_seq_one_letter_code
_entity_poly.pdbx_strand_id
1 'polypeptide(L)' 'VRVEFMETEDVCSFASKKGKYRTVVNVDKASSIAVSYVIIPMTLGKHMIEVKASAYDAVYTDGVRKPLKVV' A
#
# COMPACT_ATOMS: atom_id res chain seq x y z
N VAL A 1 -0.29 -13.84 1.88
CA VAL A 1 0.51 -12.61 2.04
C VAL A 1 -0.37 -11.51 2.60
N ARG A 2 0.05 -10.86 3.68
CA ARG A 2 -0.61 -9.66 4.22
C ARG A 2 0.03 -8.43 3.58
N VAL A 3 -0.79 -7.60 2.94
CA VAL A 3 -0.37 -6.33 2.36
C VAL A 3 -0.98 -5.19 3.18
N GLU A 4 -0.17 -4.21 3.56
CA GLU A 4 -0.57 -3.03 4.31
C GLU A 4 -0.31 -1.77 3.45
N PHE A 5 -1.37 -1.08 3.06
CA PHE A 5 -1.28 0.26 2.47
C PHE A 5 -1.22 1.28 3.59
N MET A 6 -0.14 2.05 3.66
CA MET A 6 0.10 2.98 4.75
C MET A 6 -0.69 4.28 4.53
N GLU A 7 -1.18 4.89 5.61
CA GLU A 7 -1.76 6.22 5.53
C GLU A 7 -0.72 7.24 5.05
N THR A 8 -1.13 8.09 4.11
CA THR A 8 -0.34 9.21 3.61
C THR A 8 -1.14 10.48 3.87
N GLU A 9 -0.52 11.47 4.50
CA GLU A 9 -1.12 12.79 4.70
C GLU A 9 -1.52 13.40 3.36
N ASP A 10 -2.60 14.18 3.35
CA ASP A 10 -3.16 14.79 2.14
C ASP A 10 -3.57 13.81 1.02
N VAL A 11 -3.67 12.51 1.31
CA VAL A 11 -4.21 11.51 0.38
C VAL A 11 -5.38 10.79 1.03
N CYS A 12 -6.57 11.03 0.49
CA CYS A 12 -7.78 10.32 0.90
C CYS A 12 -7.77 8.90 0.31
N SER A 13 -7.83 7.89 1.18
CA SER A 13 -7.74 6.47 0.83
C SER A 13 -8.45 5.62 1.88
N PHE A 14 -8.52 4.30 1.67
CA PHE A 14 -9.04 3.38 2.69
C PHE A 14 -8.22 3.36 3.99
N ALA A 15 -6.97 3.84 3.96
CA ALA A 15 -6.11 3.95 5.13
C ALA A 15 -6.31 5.26 5.93
N SER A 16 -7.03 6.24 5.37
CA SER A 16 -7.21 7.54 6.02
C SER A 16 -7.89 7.42 7.38
N LYS A 17 -7.33 8.12 8.38
CA LYS A 17 -7.70 8.12 9.80
C LYS A 17 -7.58 6.76 10.50
N LYS A 18 -6.96 5.77 9.85
CA LYS A 18 -6.78 4.41 10.37
C LYS A 18 -5.31 4.01 10.50
N GLY A 19 -4.37 4.84 10.02
CA GLY A 19 -2.93 4.57 9.97
C GLY A 19 -2.53 3.59 8.85
N LYS A 20 -3.39 2.62 8.51
CA LYS A 20 -3.18 1.67 7.41
C LYS A 20 -4.45 0.93 6.99
N TYR A 21 -4.44 0.40 5.78
CA TYR A 21 -5.44 -0.51 5.25
C TYR A 21 -4.81 -1.87 4.97
N ARG A 22 -5.38 -2.94 5.55
CA ARG A 22 -4.86 -4.30 5.46
C ARG A 22 -5.67 -5.15 4.48
N THR A 23 -4.98 -5.88 3.63
CA THR A 23 -5.57 -6.87 2.73
C THR A 23 -4.76 -8.15 2.81
N VAL A 24 -5.43 -9.30 2.85
CA VAL A 24 -4.77 -10.60 2.79
C VAL A 24 -5.08 -11.23 1.44
N VAL A 25 -4.03 -11.59 0.70
CA VAL A 25 -4.14 -12.23 -0.61
C VAL A 25 -3.37 -13.55 -0.59
N ASN A 26 -3.92 -14.54 -1.28
CA ASN A 26 -3.22 -15.80 -1.56
C ASN A 26 -2.53 -15.66 -2.91
N VAL A 27 -1.24 -16.02 -2.96
CA VAL A 27 -0.42 -15.94 -4.16
C VAL A 27 0.14 -17.34 -4.40
N ASP A 28 -0.16 -17.91 -5.56
CA ASP A 28 0.31 -19.24 -5.91
C ASP A 28 1.80 -19.22 -6.23
N LYS A 29 2.44 -20.39 -6.16
CA LYS A 29 3.86 -20.53 -6.46
C LYS A 29 4.17 -20.04 -7.88
N ALA A 30 5.22 -19.22 -8.01
CA ALA A 30 5.66 -18.64 -9.28
C ALA A 30 4.56 -17.86 -10.04
N SER A 31 3.64 -17.23 -9.30
CA SER A 31 2.58 -16.40 -9.85
C SER A 31 2.68 -14.94 -9.39
N SER A 32 1.76 -14.09 -9.84
CA SER A 32 1.64 -12.70 -9.41
C SER A 32 0.18 -12.32 -9.26
N ILE A 33 -0.12 -11.46 -8.29
CA ILE A 33 -1.45 -10.91 -8.08
C ILE A 33 -1.39 -9.38 -8.08
N ALA A 34 -2.35 -8.75 -8.74
CA ALA A 34 -2.50 -7.30 -8.68
C ALA A 34 -3.33 -6.92 -7.45
N VAL A 35 -2.82 -6.00 -6.63
CA VAL A 35 -3.55 -5.40 -5.51
C VAL A 35 -3.78 -3.93 -5.83
N SER A 36 -5.04 -3.56 -6.04
CA SER A 36 -5.41 -2.21 -6.47
C SER A 36 -5.80 -1.33 -5.29
N TYR A 37 -5.36 -0.08 -5.31
CA TYR A 37 -5.72 0.94 -4.33
C TYR A 37 -6.35 2.14 -5.02
N VAL A 38 -7.51 2.57 -4.53
CA VAL A 38 -8.15 3.82 -4.94
C VAL A 38 -7.68 4.90 -3.98
N ILE A 39 -7.12 5.98 -4.54
CA ILE A 39 -6.61 7.13 -3.79
C ILE A 39 -7.10 8.43 -4.44
N ILE A 40 -7.36 9.43 -3.62
CA ILE A 40 -7.72 10.79 -4.04
C ILE A 40 -6.73 11.75 -3.38
N PRO A 41 -5.73 12.29 -4.12
CA PRO A 41 -4.85 13.31 -3.60
C PRO A 41 -5.61 14.61 -3.36
N MET A 42 -5.40 15.23 -2.20
CA MET A 42 -6.11 16.42 -1.74
C MET A 42 -5.27 17.70 -1.90
N THR A 43 -3.96 17.58 -2.05
CA THR A 43 -3.03 18.71 -2.24
C THR A 43 -2.05 18.47 -3.39
N LEU A 44 -1.55 19.54 -3.98
CA LEU A 44 -0.51 19.50 -5.01
C LEU A 44 0.85 19.17 -4.40
N GLY A 45 1.79 18.66 -5.21
CA GLY A 45 3.16 18.39 -4.78
C GLY A 45 3.53 16.91 -4.88
N LYS A 46 4.39 16.45 -3.97
CA LYS A 46 4.90 15.07 -3.95
C LYS A 46 4.44 14.35 -2.69
N HIS A 47 3.65 13.31 -2.86
CA HIS A 47 3.13 12.47 -1.79
C HIS A 47 3.84 11.12 -1.78
N MET A 48 4.30 10.66 -0.63
CA MET A 48 5.04 9.40 -0.54
C MET A 48 4.10 8.24 -0.24
N ILE A 49 3.71 7.51 -1.28
CA ILE A 49 2.85 6.34 -1.14
C ILE A 49 3.69 5.14 -0.71
N GLU A 50 3.27 4.46 0.35
CA GLU A 50 3.98 3.31 0.92
C GLU A 50 3.08 2.08 1.07
N VAL A 51 3.58 0.94 0.61
CA VAL A 51 2.92 -0.36 0.73
C VAL A 51 3.91 -1.37 1.31
N LYS A 52 3.49 -2.11 2.33
CA LYS A 52 4.29 -3.18 2.95
C LYS A 52 3.64 -4.53 2.71
N ALA A 53 4.44 -5.57 2.52
CA ALA A 53 3.97 -6.94 2.39
C ALA A 53 4.72 -7.87 3.33
N SER A 54 4.01 -8.81 3.95
CA SER A 54 4.59 -9.88 4.73
C SER A 54 3.96 -11.23 4.38
N ALA A 55 4.79 -12.25 4.17
CA ALA A 55 4.32 -13.62 4.04
C ALA A 55 3.85 -14.15 5.40
N TYR A 56 2.79 -14.95 5.40
CA TYR A 56 2.38 -15.68 6.60
C TYR A 56 3.36 -16.83 6.85
N ASP A 57 3.66 -17.10 8.11
CA ASP A 57 4.52 -18.21 8.57
C ASP A 57 5.95 -18.24 7.96
N ALA A 58 6.43 -17.08 7.48
CA ALA A 58 7.79 -16.91 6.98
C ALA A 58 8.36 -15.54 7.36
N VAL A 59 9.69 -15.41 7.35
CA VAL A 59 10.42 -14.17 7.65
C VAL A 59 10.51 -13.24 6.42
N TYR A 60 9.83 -13.56 5.32
CA TYR A 60 9.84 -12.76 4.11
C TYR A 60 8.94 -11.53 4.26
N THR A 61 9.58 -10.36 4.29
CA THR A 61 8.92 -9.06 4.30
C THR A 61 9.52 -8.19 3.20
N ASP A 62 8.69 -7.33 2.62
CA ASP A 62 9.10 -6.35 1.63
C ASP A 62 8.27 -5.07 1.79
N GLY A 63 8.76 -3.95 1.27
CA GLY A 63 8.08 -2.67 1.33
C GLY A 63 8.53 -1.74 0.22
N VAL A 64 7.57 -1.12 -0.44
CA VAL A 64 7.80 -0.17 -1.52
C VAL A 64 7.27 1.19 -1.11
N ARG A 65 8.14 2.21 -1.17
CA ARG A 65 7.78 3.61 -0.98
C ARG A 65 8.15 4.40 -2.23
N LYS A 66 7.17 5.06 -2.86
CA LYS A 66 7.35 5.80 -4.12
C LYS A 66 6.69 7.17 -4.06
N PRO A 67 7.30 8.21 -4.67
CA PRO A 67 6.69 9.53 -4.78
C PRO A 67 5.61 9.54 -5.86
N LEU A 68 4.42 10.00 -5.51
CA LEU A 68 3.34 10.39 -6.42
C LEU A 68 3.41 11.91 -6.61
N LYS A 69 3.68 12.37 -7.84
CA LYS A 69 3.65 13.79 -8.19
C LYS A 69 2.24 14.18 -8.63
N VAL A 70 1.63 15.12 -7.90
CA VAL A 70 0.32 15.71 -8.19
C VAL A 70 0.54 17.11 -8.75
N VAL A 71 -0.07 17.39 -9.90
CA VAL A 71 0.11 18.61 -10.71
C VAL A 71 -1.20 19.35 -10.90
#